data_AF-A0A2I2GFE8-F1
#
_entry.id   AF-A0A2I2GFE8-F1
#
_cell.length_a   1.000
_cell.length_b   1.000
_cell.length_c   1.000
_cell.angle_alpha   90.00
_cell.angle_beta   90.00
_cell.angle_gamma   90.00
#
_symmetry.space_group_name_H-M   'P 1'
#
loop_
_entity.id
_entity.type
_entity.pdbx_description
1 polymer ?
#
loop_
_entity_poly.entity_id
_entity_poly.type
_entity_poly.pdbx_seq_one_letter_code
_entity_poly.pdbx_strand_id
1 'polypeptide(L)' 'LIRSPEFYFFIGHDRRKLTIHAGLAHNLSAPLDALMNNGCMKEAVSQTATITDVEEETFVTSFII' A
#
# COMPACT_ATOMS: atom_id res chain seq x y z
N LEU A 1 14.80 6.67 -11.67
CA LEU A 1 13.69 7.57 -11.30
C LEU A 1 12.39 6.80 -11.45
N ILE A 2 11.78 6.39 -10.33
CA ILE A 2 10.44 5.82 -10.34
C ILE A 2 9.48 7.00 -10.55
N ARG A 3 8.72 7.01 -11.66
CA ARG A 3 7.80 8.10 -12.02
C ARG A 3 6.39 7.91 -11.46
N SER A 4 6.14 6.81 -10.74
CA SER A 4 4.82 6.51 -10.17
C SER A 4 4.63 7.23 -8.83
N PRO A 5 3.38 7.58 -8.48
CA PRO A 5 3.08 8.16 -7.17
C PRO A 5 3.51 7.24 -6.02
N GLU A 6 3.76 7.85 -4.87
CA GLU A 6 3.93 7.14 -3.60
C GLU A 6 2.56 6.83 -3.01
N PHE A 7 2.44 5.65 -2.42
CA PHE A 7 1.28 5.18 -1.68
C PHE A 7 1.67 4.98 -0.21
N TYR A 8 0.86 5.54 0.70
CA TYR A 8 1.14 5.50 2.13
C TYR A 8 0.23 4.51 2.85
N PHE A 9 0.84 3.56 3.56
CA PHE A 9 0.13 2.71 4.51
C PHE A 9 0.33 3.19 5.93
N PHE A 10 -0.75 3.29 6.69
CA PHE A 10 -0.73 3.50 8.13
C PHE A 10 -1.15 2.20 8.82
N ILE A 11 -0.18 1.47 9.36
CA ILE A 11 -0.35 0.10 9.86
C ILE A 11 -0.37 0.06 11.40
N GLY A 12 -1.26 -0.77 11.93
CA GLY A 12 -1.40 -1.05 13.35
C GLY A 12 -1.98 0.11 14.16
N HIS A 13 -2.13 -0.12 15.46
CA HIS A 13 -2.62 0.89 16.41
C HIS A 13 -1.75 2.14 16.45
N ASP A 14 -0.44 1.99 16.32
CA ASP A 14 0.53 3.10 16.34
C ASP A 14 0.59 3.88 15.02
N ARG A 15 -0.19 3.46 14.01
CA ARG A 15 -0.23 4.07 12.67
C ARG A 15 1.17 4.24 12.06
N ARG A 16 1.98 3.18 12.16
CA ARG A 16 3.32 3.17 11.56
C ARG A 16 3.20 3.39 10.06
N LYS A 17 3.98 4.33 9.53
CA LYS A 17 3.91 4.73 8.13
C LYS A 17 4.86 3.90 7.27
N LEU A 18 4.31 3.12 6.34
CA LEU A 18 5.06 2.50 5.24
C LEU A 18 4.80 3.25 3.94
N THR A 19 5.83 3.37 3.10
CA THR A 19 5.74 4.05 1.80
C THR A 19 6.15 3.08 0.69
N ILE A 20 5.29 2.94 -0.31
CA ILE A 20 5.52 2.08 -1.48
C ILE A 20 5.26 2.92 -2.73
N HIS A 21 6.12 2.82 -3.75
CA HIS A 21 5.81 3.40 -5.05
C HIS A 21 4.74 2.55 -5.75
N ALA A 22 3.60 3.14 -6.08
CA ALA A 22 2.45 2.41 -6.62
C ALA A 22 2.76 1.64 -7.92
N GLY A 23 3.72 2.13 -8.73
CA GLY A 23 4.16 1.46 -9.94
C GLY A 23 4.97 0.17 -9.70
N LEU A 24 5.45 -0.07 -8.49
CA LEU A 24 6.11 -1.34 -8.13
C LEU A 24 5.08 -2.46 -7.88
N ALA A 25 3.87 -2.11 -7.44
CA ALA A 25 2.85 -3.08 -7.05
C ALA A 25 2.46 -4.02 -8.19
N HIS A 26 2.43 -3.51 -9.43
CA HIS A 26 2.12 -4.30 -10.63
C HIS A 26 2.97 -5.57 -10.78
N ASN A 27 4.25 -5.50 -10.42
CA ASN A 27 5.18 -6.62 -10.54
C ASN A 27 5.35 -7.41 -9.24
N LEU A 28 4.91 -6.86 -8.10
CA LEU A 28 5.13 -7.43 -6.78
C LEU A 28 3.91 -8.19 -6.25
N SER A 29 2.70 -7.64 -6.42
CA SER A 29 1.51 -8.15 -5.75
C SER A 29 0.24 -7.65 -6.46
N ALA A 30 -0.50 -8.58 -7.08
CA ALA A 30 -1.77 -8.27 -7.75
C ALA A 30 -2.81 -7.62 -6.82
N PRO A 31 -2.96 -8.05 -5.54
CA PRO A 31 -3.82 -7.34 -4.59
C PRO A 31 -3.39 -5.89 -4.33
N LEU A 32 -2.09 -5.64 -4.21
CA LEU A 32 -1.57 -4.28 -4.02
C LEU A 32 -1.77 -3.44 -5.28
N ASP A 33 -1.56 -4.00 -6.47
CA ASP A 33 -1.82 -3.29 -7.74
C ASP A 33 -3.29 -2.90 -7.86
N ALA A 34 -4.19 -3.84 -7.55
CA ALA A 34 -5.62 -3.59 -7.53
C ALA A 34 -6.01 -2.52 -6.51
N LEU A 35 -5.38 -2.47 -5.33
CA LEU A 35 -5.65 -1.43 -4.32
C LEU A 35 -5.14 -0.05 -4.73
N MET A 36 -3.92 0.02 -5.27
CA MET A 36 -3.22 1.29 -5.49
C MET A 36 -3.55 1.95 -6.83
N ASN A 37 -3.80 1.16 -7.87
CA ASN A 37 -3.78 1.62 -9.26
C ASN A 37 -5.14 1.55 -9.97
N ASN A 38 -6.23 1.18 -9.28
CA ASN A 38 -7.55 1.05 -9.92
C ASN A 38 -8.26 2.40 -10.20
N GLY A 39 -7.84 3.49 -9.58
CA GLY A 39 -8.41 4.85 -9.75
C GLY A 39 -9.87 5.03 -9.29
N CYS A 40 -10.53 3.98 -8.80
CA CYS A 40 -11.95 3.96 -8.43
C CYS A 40 -12.14 3.92 -6.91
N MET A 41 -11.21 3.34 -6.17
CA MET A 41 -11.25 3.27 -4.71
C MET A 41 -10.75 4.57 -4.09
N LYS A 42 -11.29 4.90 -2.91
CA LYS A 42 -10.85 6.07 -2.15
C LYS A 42 -9.35 6.04 -1.89
N GLU A 43 -8.84 4.86 -1.56
CA GLU A 43 -7.43 4.58 -1.29
C GLU A 43 -6.55 4.81 -2.52
N ALA A 44 -7.00 4.37 -3.70
CA ALA A 44 -6.32 4.62 -4.97
C ALA A 44 -6.32 6.11 -5.34
N VAL A 45 -7.39 6.84 -5.03
CA VAL A 45 -7.45 8.29 -5.31
C VAL A 45 -6.62 9.10 -4.31
N SER A 46 -6.67 8.75 -3.02
CA SER A 46 -5.92 9.45 -1.96
C SER A 46 -4.46 9.01 -1.86
N GLN A 47 -4.10 7.90 -2.52
CA GLN A 47 -2.81 7.22 -2.39
C GLN A 47 -2.47 6.90 -0.93
N THR A 48 -3.48 6.49 -0.16
CA THR A 48 -3.34 6.21 1.27
C THR A 48 -4.32 5.12 1.72
N ALA A 49 -3.84 4.17 2.51
CA ALA A 49 -4.67 3.21 3.22
C ALA A 49 -4.28 3.12 4.70
N THR A 50 -5.27 2.86 5.55
CA THR A 50 -5.07 2.62 6.99
C THR A 50 -5.53 1.21 7.30
N ILE A 51 -4.68 0.43 7.96
CA ILE A 51 -4.95 -0.94 8.37
C ILE A 51 -4.65 -1.03 9.86
N THR A 52 -5.68 -1.02 10.69
CA THR A 52 -5.54 -1.00 12.16
C THR A 52 -5.34 -2.38 12.77
N ASP A 53 -5.79 -3.43 12.08
CA ASP A 53 -5.99 -4.76 12.66
C ASP A 53 -4.81 -5.71 12.40
N VAL A 54 -3.72 -5.20 11.81
CA VAL A 54 -2.55 -5.97 11.41
C VAL A 54 -1.30 -5.22 11.85
N GLU A 55 -0.31 -5.94 12.39
CA GLU A 55 1.01 -5.38 12.71
C GLU A 55 1.87 -5.20 11.45
N GLU A 56 2.83 -4.27 11.50
CA GLU A 56 3.69 -3.95 10.36
C GLU A 56 4.40 -5.19 9.79
N GLU A 57 4.96 -6.04 10.65
CA GLU A 57 5.68 -7.24 10.24
C GLU A 57 4.77 -8.22 9.48
N THR A 58 3.57 -8.45 10.00
CA THR A 58 2.57 -9.30 9.33
C THR A 58 2.16 -8.73 7.98
N PHE A 59 2.00 -7.41 7.89
CA PHE A 59 1.68 -6.74 6.62
C PHE A 59 2.78 -6.92 5.58
N VAL A 60 4.04 -6.69 5.95
CA VAL A 60 5.19 -6.82 5.03
C VAL A 60 5.33 -8.25 4.54
N THR A 61 5.21 -9.23 5.43
CA THR A 61 5.42 -10.65 5.08
C THR A 61 4.29 -11.28 4.27
N SER A 62 3.07 -10.71 4.32
CA SER A 62 1.88 -11.33 3.71
C SER A 62 1.35 -10.59 2.47
N PHE A 63 1.66 -9.30 2.31
CA PHE A 63 1.08 -8.47 1.25
C PHE A 63 2.10 -7.93 0.25
N ILE A 64 3.37 -7.76 0.67
CA ILE A 64 4.42 -7.18 -0.17
C ILE A 64 5.32 -8.25 -0.81
N ILE A 65 5.54 -9.37 -0.12
CA ILE A 65 6.34 -10.53 -0.56
C ILE A 65 5.41 -11.71 -0.81
#